data_AF-A0A2K0UQS9-F1
#
_entry.id   AF-A0A2K0UQS9-F1
#
_cell.length_a   1.000
_cell.length_b   1.000
_cell.length_c   1.000
_cell.angle_alpha   90.00
_cell.angle_beta   90.00
_cell.angle_gamma   90.00
#
_symmetry.space_group_name_H-M   'P 1'
#
loop_
_entity.id
_entity.type
_entity.pdbx_description
1 polymer ?
#
loop_
_entity_poly.entity_id
_entity_poly.type
_entity_poly.pdbx_seq_one_letter_code
_entity_poly.pdbx_strand_id
1 'polypeptide(L)'
;MAVEQFFNRRLYTIDDSSGRNIVAVTTPPAPAKSKNESTVGEQRTDKDADAQAADPYADIDVGTVVDVKGSVSSFRNEHQINIERMTVVKSTAQEVMLWEKRARFRREVLDVPWVLRDKDVRRCRRDAERSEAEAEKKKAKKQSRAKEVKSGSTKLPTRDSKSKSSRDDSVAKTVQKMIREGASTGKYNALGL
;
A
#
# COMPACT_ATOMS: atom_id res chain seq x y z
N MET A 1 35.63 -2.28 1.88
CA MET A 1 34.45 -3.05 1.47
C MET A 1 34.87 -4.48 1.11
N ALA A 2 34.05 -5.49 1.39
CA ALA A 2 34.23 -6.85 0.88
C ALA A 2 32.95 -7.31 0.16
N VAL A 3 33.08 -8.15 -0.86
CA VAL A 3 31.94 -8.66 -1.65
C VAL A 3 31.94 -10.18 -1.64
N GLU A 4 30.82 -10.78 -1.26
CA GLU A 4 30.62 -12.23 -1.29
C GLU A 4 29.39 -12.57 -2.15
N GLN A 5 29.55 -13.54 -3.06
CA GLN A 5 28.49 -13.99 -3.96
C GLN A 5 27.97 -15.37 -3.54
N PHE A 6 26.66 -15.47 -3.33
CA PHE A 6 25.93 -16.72 -3.16
C PHE A 6 24.94 -16.91 -4.32
N PHE A 7 24.44 -18.13 -4.48
CA PHE A 7 23.62 -18.57 -5.63
C PHE A 7 22.53 -17.54 -6.03
N ASN A 8 21.87 -16.89 -5.07
CA ASN A 8 20.80 -15.91 -5.35
C ASN A 8 20.97 -14.57 -4.59
N ARG A 9 22.17 -14.26 -4.07
CA ARG A 9 22.36 -13.12 -3.17
C ARG A 9 23.81 -12.62 -3.15
N ARG A 10 24.01 -11.30 -3.18
CA ARG A 10 25.32 -10.66 -2.97
C ARG A 10 25.36 -9.96 -1.63
N LEU A 11 26.39 -10.23 -0.85
CA LEU A 11 26.68 -9.57 0.42
C LEU A 11 27.79 -8.54 0.20
N TYR A 12 27.57 -7.35 0.74
CA TYR A 12 28.50 -6.24 0.71
C TYR A 12 28.83 -5.88 2.17
N THR A 13 30.08 -6.05 2.57
CA THR A 13 30.55 -5.55 3.88
C THR A 13 30.91 -4.08 3.72
N ILE A 14 30.10 -3.21 4.31
CA ILE A 14 30.25 -1.75 4.23
C ILE A 14 31.02 -1.25 5.45
N ASP A 15 31.98 -0.38 5.22
CA ASP A 15 32.76 0.31 6.25
C ASP A 15 32.65 1.82 6.02
N ASP A 16 32.08 2.54 6.99
CA ASP A 16 31.91 4.00 6.97
C ASP A 16 32.94 4.72 7.88
N SER A 17 33.99 4.01 8.31
CA SER A 17 35.03 4.48 9.22
C SER A 17 34.53 4.91 10.60
N SER A 18 33.31 4.53 11.00
CA SER A 18 32.78 4.78 12.36
C SER A 18 33.32 3.81 13.42
N GLY A 19 34.15 2.84 13.01
CA GLY A 19 34.73 1.81 13.87
C GLY A 19 33.94 0.49 13.91
N ARG A 20 32.86 0.37 13.14
CA ARG A 20 32.12 -0.88 12.94
C ARG A 20 31.73 -1.02 11.47
N ASN A 21 31.77 -2.24 10.95
CA ASN A 21 31.25 -2.57 9.64
C ASN A 21 29.81 -3.11 9.75
N ILE A 22 29.10 -3.10 8.63
CA ILE A 22 27.77 -3.70 8.52
C ILE A 22 27.62 -4.45 7.21
N VAL A 23 26.95 -5.59 7.26
CA VAL A 23 26.64 -6.39 6.07
C VAL A 23 25.39 -5.84 5.41
N ALA A 24 25.48 -5.44 4.15
CA ALA A 24 24.37 -5.04 3.30
C ALA A 24 24.12 -6.12 2.26
N VAL A 25 22.85 -6.39 1.96
CA VAL A 25 22.54 -7.53 1.13
C VAL A 25 21.39 -7.31 0.16
N THR A 26 21.57 -7.78 -1.08
CA THR A 26 20.49 -7.82 -2.06
C THR A 26 19.42 -8.82 -1.63
N THR A 27 18.16 -8.47 -1.86
CA THR A 27 17.06 -9.41 -1.74
C THR A 27 16.72 -9.84 -3.16
N PRO A 28 16.78 -11.14 -3.51
CA PRO A 28 16.31 -11.58 -4.81
C PRO A 28 14.83 -11.22 -4.94
N PRO A 29 14.37 -10.79 -6.13
CA PRO A 29 12.96 -10.49 -6.32
C PRO A 29 12.14 -11.75 -6.01
N ALA A 30 11.08 -11.58 -5.23
CA ALA A 30 10.20 -12.69 -4.89
C ALA A 30 9.63 -13.29 -6.19
N PRO A 31 9.59 -14.63 -6.33
CA PRO A 31 8.98 -15.24 -7.50
C PRO A 31 7.52 -14.79 -7.58
N ALA A 32 7.14 -14.19 -8.70
CA ALA A 32 5.77 -13.81 -8.95
C ALA A 32 4.89 -15.06 -8.79
N LYS A 33 3.93 -15.03 -7.85
CA LYS A 33 2.98 -16.14 -7.68
C LYS A 33 2.18 -16.26 -8.99
N SER A 34 2.51 -17.25 -9.79
CA SER A 34 1.70 -17.68 -10.91
C SER A 34 0.36 -18.17 -10.37
N LYS A 35 -0.68 -17.34 -10.48
CA LYS A 35 -2.01 -17.88 -10.73
C LYS A 35 -1.88 -18.59 -12.07
N ASN A 36 -2.04 -19.91 -12.12
CA ASN A 36 -2.75 -20.50 -13.24
C ASN A 36 -3.36 -21.85 -12.89
N GLU A 37 -4.59 -21.93 -13.36
CA GLU A 37 -5.54 -23.01 -13.45
C GLU A 37 -4.97 -24.14 -14.31
N SER A 38 -5.37 -25.35 -13.95
CA SER A 38 -4.99 -26.62 -14.53
C SER A 38 -5.44 -26.78 -15.98
N THR A 39 -4.50 -27.10 -16.88
CA THR A 39 -4.78 -27.94 -18.07
C THR A 39 -3.57 -28.81 -18.39
N VAL A 40 -3.82 -30.11 -18.47
CA VAL A 40 -2.88 -31.21 -18.76
C VAL A 40 -2.53 -31.22 -20.25
N GLY A 41 -1.26 -31.46 -20.59
CA GLY A 41 -0.82 -31.84 -21.94
C GLY A 41 0.70 -31.69 -22.14
N GLU A 42 1.37 -32.83 -22.31
CA GLU A 42 2.84 -33.02 -22.37
C GLU A 42 3.60 -32.22 -23.44
N GLN A 43 4.75 -31.65 -23.06
CA GLN A 43 6.05 -31.99 -23.66
C GLN A 43 7.20 -31.41 -22.82
N ARG A 44 8.05 -32.30 -22.30
CA ARG A 44 9.28 -31.96 -21.61
C ARG A 44 10.34 -31.60 -22.65
N THR A 45 10.81 -30.37 -22.60
CA THR A 45 12.15 -30.00 -23.07
C THR A 45 12.79 -29.11 -22.02
N ASP A 46 13.88 -29.60 -21.45
CA ASP A 46 14.67 -28.99 -20.39
C ASP A 46 15.28 -27.65 -20.85
N LYS A 47 14.56 -26.54 -20.63
CA LYS A 47 15.08 -25.17 -20.79
C LYS A 47 14.43 -24.18 -19.82
N ASP A 48 14.25 -24.57 -18.56
CA ASP A 48 14.03 -23.60 -17.49
C ASP A 48 15.38 -23.26 -16.84
N ALA A 49 16.22 -22.55 -17.61
CA ALA A 49 17.22 -21.69 -16.99
C ALA A 49 16.43 -20.58 -16.31
N ASP A 50 16.20 -20.77 -15.01
CA ASP A 50 15.72 -19.80 -14.04
C ASP A 50 16.09 -18.38 -14.51
N ALA A 51 15.11 -17.61 -14.98
CA ALA A 51 15.29 -16.22 -15.34
C ALA A 51 15.48 -15.42 -14.05
N GLN A 52 16.59 -15.68 -13.37
CA GLN A 52 17.04 -14.90 -12.23
C GLN A 52 17.24 -13.49 -12.75
N ALA A 53 16.44 -12.57 -12.22
CA ALA A 53 16.65 -11.16 -12.49
C ALA A 53 18.12 -10.85 -12.17
N ALA A 54 18.85 -10.36 -13.16
CA ALA A 54 20.25 -9.99 -12.99
C ALA A 54 20.39 -9.04 -11.80
N ASP A 55 21.41 -9.25 -10.96
CA ASP A 55 21.66 -8.37 -9.82
C ASP A 55 21.89 -6.94 -10.36
N PRO A 56 21.05 -5.95 -9.98
CA PRO A 56 21.17 -4.58 -10.46
C PRO A 56 22.46 -3.89 -10.02
N TYR A 57 23.22 -4.51 -9.12
CA TYR A 57 24.46 -4.00 -8.55
C TYR A 57 25.67 -4.87 -8.88
N ALA A 58 25.59 -5.69 -9.94
CA ALA A 58 26.66 -6.58 -10.37
C ALA A 58 27.99 -5.85 -10.67
N ASP A 59 27.93 -4.58 -11.07
CA ASP A 59 29.07 -3.71 -11.40
C ASP A 59 29.79 -3.14 -10.16
N ILE A 60 29.21 -3.28 -8.96
CA ILE A 60 29.83 -2.82 -7.72
C ILE A 60 30.83 -3.86 -7.23
N ASP A 61 32.07 -3.39 -7.03
CA ASP A 61 33.22 -4.20 -6.58
C ASP A 61 33.99 -3.51 -5.44
N VAL A 62 34.85 -4.26 -4.76
CA VAL A 62 35.68 -3.84 -3.63
C VAL A 62 36.38 -2.51 -3.92
N GLY A 63 36.27 -1.57 -2.98
CA GLY A 63 36.81 -0.22 -3.10
C GLY A 63 35.82 0.81 -3.66
N THR A 64 34.69 0.37 -4.23
CA THR A 64 33.62 1.28 -4.65
C THR A 64 32.96 1.92 -3.42
N VAL A 65 32.80 3.24 -3.46
CA VAL A 65 32.08 3.99 -2.42
C VAL A 65 30.61 4.09 -2.80
N VAL A 66 29.72 3.74 -1.88
CA VAL A 66 28.28 3.60 -2.14
C VAL A 66 27.44 4.26 -1.03
N ASP A 67 26.33 4.89 -1.42
CA ASP A 67 25.23 5.27 -0.53
C ASP A 67 24.20 4.13 -0.56
N VAL A 68 24.07 3.41 0.56
CA VAL A 68 23.18 2.27 0.71
C VAL A 68 21.97 2.66 1.54
N LYS A 69 20.78 2.41 1.00
CA LYS A 69 19.50 2.60 1.69
C LYS A 69 18.70 1.31 1.71
N GLY A 70 18.04 1.08 2.83
CA GLY A 70 17.23 -0.10 3.02
C GLY A 70 16.73 -0.25 4.44
N SER A 71 16.10 -1.39 4.70
CA SER A 71 15.62 -1.76 6.03
C SER A 71 16.71 -2.46 6.83
N VAL A 72 16.76 -2.19 8.13
CA VAL A 72 17.63 -2.92 9.06
C VAL A 72 16.93 -4.21 9.47
N SER A 73 17.63 -5.33 9.36
CA SER A 73 17.20 -6.64 9.85
C SER A 73 18.29 -7.28 10.70
N SER A 74 17.96 -8.37 11.40
CA SER A 74 18.92 -9.13 12.19
C SER A 74 18.97 -10.58 11.72
N PHE A 75 20.16 -11.14 11.56
CA PHE A 75 20.40 -12.54 11.24
C PHE A 75 21.46 -13.10 12.17
N ARG A 76 21.14 -14.21 12.87
CA ARG A 76 22.05 -14.81 13.87
C ARG A 76 22.62 -13.80 14.89
N ASN A 77 21.76 -12.88 15.36
CA ASN A 77 22.10 -11.79 16.28
C ASN A 77 23.03 -10.70 15.73
N GLU A 78 23.31 -10.69 14.42
CA GLU A 78 24.04 -9.62 13.75
C GLU A 78 23.10 -8.75 12.92
N HIS A 79 23.30 -7.43 12.95
CA HIS A 79 22.51 -6.49 12.15
C HIS A 79 23.01 -6.46 10.71
N GLN A 80 22.07 -6.49 9.76
CA GLN A 80 22.33 -6.39 8.34
C GLN A 80 21.33 -5.42 7.68
N ILE A 81 21.71 -4.82 6.56
CA ILE A 81 20.85 -3.95 5.76
C ILE A 81 20.30 -4.76 4.58
N ASN A 82 18.97 -4.83 4.44
CA ASN A 82 18.35 -5.32 3.22
C ASN A 82 18.29 -4.17 2.22
N ILE A 83 19.05 -4.27 1.13
CA ILE A 83 19.23 -3.19 0.16
C ILE A 83 17.91 -2.96 -0.60
N GLU A 84 17.36 -1.76 -0.47
CA GLU A 84 16.25 -1.28 -1.32
C GLU A 84 16.79 -0.41 -2.45
N ARG A 85 17.83 0.40 -2.16
CA ARG A 85 18.49 1.27 -3.13
C ARG A 85 19.96 1.43 -2.80
N MET A 86 20.82 1.21 -3.78
CA MET A 86 22.26 1.48 -3.66
C MET A 86 22.71 2.37 -4.81
N THR A 87 23.52 3.39 -4.51
CA THR A 87 24.04 4.33 -5.52
C THR A 87 25.52 4.58 -5.32
N VAL A 88 26.30 4.49 -6.40
CA VAL A 88 27.74 4.79 -6.38
C VAL A 88 27.96 6.28 -6.11
N VAL A 89 28.83 6.57 -5.13
CA VAL A 89 29.30 7.91 -4.80
C VAL A 89 30.56 8.16 -5.62
N LYS A 90 30.55 9.21 -6.46
CA LYS A 90 31.55 9.38 -7.51
C LYS A 90 32.71 10.30 -7.12
N SER A 91 32.61 11.02 -6.00
CA SER A 91 33.65 11.96 -5.59
C SER A 91 33.74 12.11 -4.07
N THR A 92 34.95 12.42 -3.60
CA THR A 92 35.21 12.74 -2.19
C THR A 92 34.35 13.90 -1.69
N ALA A 93 34.05 14.88 -2.55
CA ALA A 93 33.13 15.95 -2.17
C ALA A 93 31.72 15.44 -1.83
N GLN A 94 31.21 14.43 -2.56
CA GLN A 94 29.94 13.80 -2.25
C GLN A 94 29.98 13.00 -0.95
N GLU A 95 31.09 12.31 -0.68
CA GLU A 95 31.31 11.59 0.58
C GLU A 95 31.30 12.55 1.78
N VAL A 96 32.03 13.66 1.69
CA VAL A 96 32.08 14.68 2.75
C VAL A 96 30.70 15.27 3.00
N MET A 97 29.91 15.52 1.95
CA MET A 97 28.51 15.97 2.10
C MET A 97 27.64 14.93 2.83
N LEU A 98 27.85 13.63 2.61
CA LEU A 98 27.13 12.57 3.33
C LEU A 98 27.54 12.54 4.80
N TRP A 99 28.83 12.71 5.11
CA TRP A 99 29.31 12.80 6.49
C TRP A 99 28.74 14.00 7.24
N GLU A 100 28.69 15.17 6.59
CA GLU A 100 28.10 16.37 7.18
C GLU A 100 26.60 16.16 7.45
N LYS A 101 25.86 15.56 6.50
CA LYS A 101 24.45 15.20 6.68
C LYS A 101 24.25 14.25 7.86
N ARG A 102 25.09 13.20 7.98
CA ARG A 102 25.05 12.24 9.10
C ARG A 102 25.29 12.96 10.43
N ALA A 103 26.35 13.77 10.51
CA ALA A 103 26.72 14.48 11.73
C ALA A 103 25.64 15.49 12.15
N ARG A 104 25.09 16.25 11.20
CA ARG A 104 23.98 17.19 11.44
C ARG A 104 22.74 16.47 11.95
N PHE A 105 22.31 15.42 11.24
CA PHE A 105 21.11 14.67 11.60
C PHE A 105 21.23 14.03 12.99
N ARG A 106 22.40 13.49 13.33
CA ARG A 106 22.64 12.97 14.67
C ARG A 106 22.48 14.06 15.73
N ARG A 107 23.20 15.17 15.59
CA ARG A 107 23.21 16.26 16.57
C ARG A 107 21.84 16.93 16.74
N GLU A 108 21.13 17.16 15.63
CA GLU A 108 19.89 17.96 15.63
C GLU A 108 18.64 17.11 15.85
N VAL A 109 18.68 15.81 15.56
CA VAL A 109 17.50 14.93 15.62
C VAL A 109 17.70 13.76 16.57
N LEU A 110 18.76 12.96 16.42
CA LEU A 110 18.90 11.70 17.16
C LEU A 110 19.39 11.89 18.60
N ASP A 111 20.26 12.86 18.84
CA ASP A 111 20.81 13.15 20.16
C ASP A 111 19.80 13.92 21.04
N VAL A 112 18.76 14.51 20.44
CA VAL A 112 17.66 15.16 21.15
C VAL A 112 16.66 14.10 21.61
N PRO A 113 16.42 13.93 22.92
CA PRO A 113 15.48 12.92 23.40
C PRO A 113 14.07 13.14 22.84
N TRP A 114 13.44 12.07 22.36
CA TRP A 114 12.06 12.13 21.88
C TRP A 114 11.08 12.19 23.06
N VAL A 115 10.78 13.40 23.52
CA VAL A 115 9.86 13.65 24.64
C VAL A 115 8.51 14.13 24.11
N LEU A 116 7.47 13.37 24.43
CA LEU A 116 6.09 13.76 24.16
C LEU A 116 5.49 14.42 25.41
N ARG A 117 4.80 15.54 25.23
CA ARG A 117 4.06 16.18 26.33
C ARG A 117 2.84 15.33 26.68
N ASP A 118 2.56 15.16 27.97
CA ASP A 118 1.39 14.38 28.42
C ASP A 118 0.06 14.84 27.81
N LYS A 119 -0.09 16.15 27.57
CA LYS A 119 -1.28 16.70 26.92
C LYS A 119 -1.47 16.15 25.51
N ASP A 120 -0.38 16.00 24.76
CA ASP A 120 -0.41 15.46 23.39
C ASP A 120 -0.68 13.96 23.42
N VAL A 121 -0.07 13.21 24.35
CA VAL A 121 -0.34 11.78 24.54
C VAL A 121 -1.82 11.54 24.88
N ARG A 122 -2.37 12.28 25.84
CA ARG A 122 -3.79 12.19 26.23
C ARG A 122 -4.73 12.56 25.08
N ARG A 123 -4.36 13.53 24.24
CA ARG A 123 -5.14 13.90 23.06
C ARG A 123 -5.13 12.77 22.03
N CYS A 124 -3.94 12.30 21.63
CA CYS A 124 -3.81 11.22 20.65
C CYS A 124 -4.53 9.94 21.10
N ARG A 125 -4.49 9.61 22.39
CA ARG A 125 -5.24 8.47 22.95
C ARG A 125 -6.76 8.63 22.78
N ARG A 126 -7.32 9.78 23.18
CA ARG A 126 -8.76 10.05 22.99
C ARG A 126 -9.18 10.01 21.53
N ASP A 127 -8.34 10.55 20.63
CA ASP A 127 -8.63 10.58 19.20
C ASP A 127 -8.60 9.17 18.60
N ALA A 128 -7.65 8.33 19.02
CA ALA A 128 -7.59 6.92 18.65
C ALA A 128 -8.83 6.14 19.11
N GLU A 129 -9.20 6.25 20.40
CA GLU A 129 -10.37 5.59 20.98
C GLU A 129 -11.68 6.02 20.27
N ARG A 130 -11.83 7.32 19.97
CA ARG A 130 -12.99 7.82 19.20
C ARG A 130 -13.02 7.23 17.79
N SER A 131 -11.88 7.20 17.10
CA SER A 131 -11.79 6.67 15.73
C SER A 131 -12.14 5.17 15.69
N GLU A 132 -11.67 4.39 16.67
CA GLU A 132 -12.00 2.98 16.80
C GLU A 132 -13.51 2.77 17.05
N ALA A 133 -14.11 3.53 17.97
CA ALA A 133 -15.54 3.45 18.24
C ALA A 133 -16.40 3.84 17.03
N GLU A 134 -15.98 4.84 16.25
CA GLU A 134 -16.65 5.19 14.99
C GLU A 134 -16.48 4.12 13.92
N ALA A 135 -15.29 3.52 13.81
CA ALA A 135 -15.03 2.42 12.89
C ALA A 135 -15.88 1.18 13.24
N GLU A 136 -16.04 0.88 14.52
CA GLU A 136 -16.89 -0.21 15.00
C GLU A 136 -18.37 0.06 14.70
N LYS A 137 -18.88 1.26 14.99
CA LYS A 137 -20.25 1.66 14.64
C LYS A 137 -20.50 1.56 13.13
N LYS A 138 -19.53 1.97 12.31
CA LYS A 138 -19.61 1.84 10.84
C LYS A 138 -19.61 0.38 10.40
N LYS A 139 -18.78 -0.48 11.02
CA LYS A 139 -18.78 -1.94 10.76
C LYS A 139 -20.10 -2.58 11.17
N ALA A 140 -20.63 -2.27 12.35
CA ALA A 140 -21.92 -2.78 12.85
C ALA A 140 -23.08 -2.36 11.92
N LYS A 141 -23.14 -1.10 11.50
CA LYS A 141 -24.15 -0.61 10.54
C LYS A 141 -24.05 -1.28 9.17
N LYS A 142 -22.83 -1.57 8.70
CA LYS A 142 -22.64 -2.34 7.45
C LYS A 142 -23.09 -3.79 7.61
N GLN A 143 -22.79 -4.43 8.74
CA GLN A 143 -23.19 -5.80 9.02
C GLN A 143 -24.71 -5.96 9.20
N SER A 144 -25.37 -5.02 9.88
CA SER A 144 -26.84 -5.04 10.02
C SER A 144 -27.53 -4.86 8.67
N ARG A 145 -27.08 -3.90 7.86
CA ARG A 145 -27.61 -3.66 6.51
C ARG A 145 -27.35 -4.85 5.57
N ALA A 146 -26.21 -5.54 5.70
CA ALA A 146 -25.94 -6.76 4.95
C ALA A 146 -26.80 -7.96 5.38
N LYS A 147 -27.14 -8.07 6.67
CA LYS A 147 -28.08 -9.09 7.18
C LYS A 147 -29.52 -8.82 6.70
N GLU A 148 -29.94 -7.56 6.71
CA GLU A 148 -31.28 -7.14 6.28
C GLU A 148 -31.52 -7.40 4.78
N VAL A 149 -30.50 -7.16 3.93
CA VAL A 149 -30.54 -7.50 2.50
C VAL A 149 -30.59 -9.02 2.27
N LYS A 150 -29.95 -9.83 3.12
CA LYS A 150 -30.00 -11.30 3.04
C LYS A 150 -31.31 -11.90 3.55
N SER A 151 -31.99 -11.27 4.52
CA SER A 151 -33.28 -11.73 5.05
C SER A 151 -34.50 -11.30 4.22
N GLY A 152 -34.32 -10.43 3.22
CA GLY A 152 -35.40 -9.90 2.37
C GLY A 152 -35.93 -10.83 1.27
N SER A 153 -35.40 -12.05 1.08
CA SER A 153 -35.77 -12.94 -0.04
C SER A 153 -36.75 -14.07 0.30
N THR A 154 -37.57 -13.96 1.35
CA THR A 154 -38.56 -15.01 1.66
C THR A 154 -39.85 -14.46 2.27
N LYS A 155 -40.65 -13.71 1.48
CA LYS A 155 -42.11 -13.61 1.69
C LYS A 155 -42.83 -13.53 0.35
N LEU A 156 -43.43 -14.65 -0.07
CA LEU A 156 -44.42 -14.72 -1.14
C LEU A 156 -45.72 -14.04 -0.66
N PRO A 157 -46.33 -13.12 -1.43
CA PRO A 157 -47.69 -12.67 -1.16
C PRO A 157 -48.70 -13.62 -1.82
N THR A 158 -49.54 -14.25 -1.00
CA THR A 158 -50.77 -14.92 -1.45
C THR A 158 -51.76 -13.88 -1.97
N ARG A 159 -52.23 -14.08 -3.21
CA ARG A 159 -53.31 -13.32 -3.85
C ARG A 159 -54.59 -13.52 -3.05
N ASP A 160 -55.23 -12.43 -2.64
CA ASP A 160 -56.69 -12.36 -2.64
C ASP A 160 -57.19 -10.94 -2.88
N SER A 161 -58.30 -10.89 -3.61
CA SER A 161 -58.84 -9.76 -4.35
C SER A 161 -59.64 -8.77 -3.50
N LYS A 162 -59.63 -7.50 -3.97
CA LYS A 162 -60.78 -6.58 -4.11
C LYS A 162 -60.77 -5.28 -3.27
N SER A 163 -60.87 -4.17 -4.03
CA SER A 163 -61.38 -2.82 -3.71
C SER A 163 -60.41 -1.71 -3.25
N LYS A 164 -60.06 -0.79 -4.17
CA LYS A 164 -60.43 0.65 -4.14
C LYS A 164 -59.68 1.45 -5.21
N SER A 165 -60.35 1.65 -6.34
CA SER A 165 -59.94 2.44 -7.50
C SER A 165 -60.33 3.92 -7.36
N SER A 166 -59.58 4.73 -6.59
CA SER A 166 -59.84 6.18 -6.57
C SER A 166 -58.63 7.10 -6.38
N ARG A 167 -57.40 6.57 -6.31
CA ARG A 167 -56.18 7.39 -6.12
C ARG A 167 -55.32 7.53 -7.38
N ASP A 168 -55.32 6.54 -8.26
CA ASP A 168 -54.50 6.58 -9.49
C ASP A 168 -54.97 7.61 -10.53
N ASP A 169 -56.28 7.89 -10.59
CA ASP A 169 -56.82 8.93 -11.48
C ASP A 169 -56.35 10.35 -11.12
N SER A 170 -56.04 10.60 -9.84
CA SER A 170 -55.57 11.90 -9.36
C SER A 170 -54.12 12.14 -9.74
N VAL A 171 -53.28 11.10 -9.67
CA VAL A 171 -51.86 11.19 -10.03
C VAL A 171 -51.70 11.31 -11.54
N ALA A 172 -52.48 10.54 -12.33
CA ALA A 172 -52.47 10.63 -13.79
C ALA A 172 -52.86 12.03 -14.30
N LYS A 173 -53.91 12.62 -13.71
CA LYS A 173 -54.33 14.01 -14.03
C LYS A 173 -53.29 15.06 -13.61
N THR A 174 -52.57 14.83 -12.51
CA THR A 174 -51.52 15.74 -12.02
C THR A 174 -50.29 15.73 -12.94
N VAL A 175 -49.88 14.54 -13.42
CA VAL A 175 -48.76 14.40 -14.37
C VAL A 175 -49.11 15.03 -15.73
N GLN A 176 -50.33 14.84 -16.23
CA GLN A 176 -50.78 15.48 -17.47
C GLN A 176 -50.78 17.02 -17.38
N LYS A 177 -51.15 17.57 -16.21
CA LYS A 177 -51.12 19.02 -15.97
C LYS A 177 -49.69 19.56 -15.98
N MET A 178 -48.76 18.88 -15.32
CA MET A 178 -47.34 19.27 -15.31
C MET A 178 -46.69 19.24 -16.70
N ILE A 179 -47.05 18.27 -17.55
CA ILE A 179 -46.52 18.20 -18.92
C ILE A 179 -47.05 19.35 -19.78
N ARG A 180 -48.33 19.74 -19.61
CA ARG A 180 -48.92 20.87 -20.34
C ARG A 180 -48.37 22.22 -19.88
N GLU A 181 -48.15 22.39 -18.58
CA GLU A 181 -47.67 23.66 -17.99
C GLU A 181 -46.14 23.81 -18.10
N GLY A 182 -45.38 22.71 -18.12
CA GLY A 182 -43.91 22.70 -18.19
C GLY A 182 -43.31 22.89 -19.59
N ALA A 183 -44.12 23.05 -20.64
CA ALA A 183 -43.66 23.21 -22.01
C ALA A 183 -43.05 24.59 -22.34
N SER A 184 -42.77 25.43 -21.35
CA SER A 184 -42.15 26.74 -21.56
C SER A 184 -41.18 27.10 -20.44
N THR A 185 -39.98 26.50 -20.45
CA THR A 185 -38.68 27.11 -20.04
C THR A 185 -37.59 26.04 -19.98
N GLY A 186 -37.14 25.58 -21.15
CA GLY A 186 -35.95 24.75 -21.26
C GLY A 186 -34.67 25.58 -21.22
N LYS A 187 -33.79 25.34 -20.24
CA LYS A 187 -32.38 25.73 -20.25
C LYS A 187 -31.55 24.77 -19.38
N TYR A 188 -31.23 23.59 -19.90
CA TYR A 188 -30.03 22.84 -19.47
C TYR A 188 -29.43 22.14 -20.69
N ASN A 189 -28.42 22.77 -21.29
CA ASN A 189 -27.46 22.11 -22.16
C ASN A 189 -26.51 21.30 -21.27
N ALA A 190 -26.63 19.99 -21.30
CA ALA A 190 -25.55 19.09 -20.90
C ALA A 190 -25.36 18.13 -22.06
N LEU A 191 -24.23 18.30 -22.74
CA LEU A 191 -23.51 17.43 -23.67
C LEU A 191 -22.93 18.26 -24.82
N GLY A 192 -21.62 18.49 -24.76
CA GLY A 192 -20.79 18.99 -25.85
C GLY A 192 -19.38 18.44 -25.64
N LEU A 193 -18.89 17.77 -26.70
CA LEU A 193 -17.61 17.06 -26.87
C LEU A 193 -16.43 17.47 -25.97
#